data_AF-A0AAU5BYA1-F1
#
_entry.id   AF-A0AAU5BYA1-F1
#
_cell.length_a   1.000
_cell.length_b   1.000
_cell.length_c   1.000
_cell.angle_alpha   90.00
_cell.angle_beta   90.00
_cell.angle_gamma   90.00
#
_symmetry.space_group_name_H-M   'P 1'
#
loop_
_entity.id
_entity.type
_entity.pdbx_description
1 polymer ?
#
loop_
_entity_poly.entity_id
_entity_poly.type
_entity_poly.pdbx_seq_one_letter_code
_entity_poly.pdbx_strand_id
1 'polypeptide(L)' 'MDTRRNRPGAMPLQARPVHRDGPDAGARDARTGAVAAMSSCATKTGPARQMCYAQYGIAG' A
#
# COMPACT_ATOMS: atom_id res chain seq x y z
N MET A 1 42.65 -12.29 4.97
CA MET A 1 41.18 -12.18 4.79
C MET A 1 40.83 -10.71 4.53
N ASP A 2 40.22 -10.39 3.39
CA ASP A 2 39.85 -9.02 2.98
C ASP A 2 38.51 -8.63 3.65
N THR A 3 38.53 -7.67 4.58
CA THR A 3 37.37 -7.28 5.40
C THR A 3 36.54 -6.14 4.81
N ARG A 4 36.63 -5.87 3.49
CA ARG A 4 35.96 -4.71 2.85
C ARG A 4 34.54 -4.96 2.32
N ARG A 5 33.72 -5.81 2.94
CA ARG A 5 32.38 -6.08 2.37
C ARG A 5 31.25 -6.28 3.38
N ASN A 6 31.17 -5.40 4.38
CA ASN A 6 29.87 -5.12 5.00
C ASN A 6 29.79 -3.64 5.39
N ARG A 7 29.25 -2.82 4.48
CA ARG A 7 28.91 -1.42 4.77
C ARG A 7 27.40 -1.35 5.00
N PRO A 8 26.91 -1.41 6.26
CA PRO A 8 25.51 -1.15 6.55
C PRO A 8 25.25 0.33 6.26
N GLY A 9 24.43 0.63 5.26
CA GLY A 9 24.12 2.02 4.88
C GLY A 9 23.99 2.28 3.38
N ALA A 10 24.19 1.29 2.51
CA ALA A 10 23.77 1.42 1.11
C ALA A 10 22.23 1.30 1.05
N MET A 11 21.54 2.41 1.26
CA MET A 11 20.14 2.53 0.87
C MET A 11 20.02 2.15 -0.62
N PRO A 12 19.06 1.29 -1.02
CA PRO A 12 18.89 0.97 -2.42
C PRO A 12 18.65 2.28 -3.18
N LEU A 13 19.50 2.58 -4.16
CA LEU A 13 19.29 3.72 -5.03
C LEU A 13 17.98 3.48 -5.77
N GLN A 14 16.91 4.14 -5.35
CA GLN A 14 15.65 4.11 -6.09
C GLN A 14 15.94 4.67 -7.47
N ALA A 15 15.72 3.87 -8.50
CA ALA A 15 15.91 4.29 -9.88
C ALA A 15 15.03 5.53 -10.13
N ARG A 16 15.60 6.53 -10.84
CA ARG A 16 14.84 7.74 -11.20
C ARG A 16 13.62 7.32 -12.03
N PRO A 17 12.42 7.86 -11.75
CA PRO A 17 11.24 7.56 -12.54
C PRO A 17 11.51 7.81 -14.03
N VAL A 18 11.27 6.79 -14.86
CA VAL A 18 11.37 6.90 -16.33
C VAL A 18 10.00 7.28 -16.86
N HIS A 19 9.90 8.45 -17.46
CA HIS A 19 8.68 8.86 -18.16
C HIS A 19 8.55 8.02 -19.45
N ARG A 20 7.43 7.32 -19.61
CA ARG A 20 7.07 6.68 -20.89
C ARG A 20 5.99 7.52 -21.55
N ASP A 21 6.31 8.06 -22.73
CA ASP A 21 5.31 8.65 -23.61
C ASP A 21 4.68 7.55 -24.47
N GLY A 22 3.44 7.17 -24.14
CA GLY A 22 2.66 6.23 -24.95
C GLY A 22 1.29 5.95 -24.32
N PRO A 23 0.18 5.99 -25.09
CA PRO A 23 -1.15 6.06 -24.52
C PRO A 23 -1.64 4.67 -24.10
N ASP A 24 -1.58 4.37 -22.81
CA ASP A 24 -2.35 3.26 -22.26
C ASP A 24 -3.83 3.65 -22.28
N ALA A 25 -4.56 3.11 -23.27
CA ALA A 25 -6.02 3.05 -23.33
C ALA A 25 -6.60 2.14 -22.21
N GLY A 26 -6.14 2.34 -20.98
CA GLY A 26 -6.45 1.48 -19.83
C GLY A 26 -6.19 2.13 -18.47
N ALA A 27 -5.60 3.34 -18.42
CA ALA A 27 -5.65 4.14 -17.20
C ALA A 27 -7.10 4.60 -17.01
N ARG A 28 -7.88 3.86 -16.21
CA ARG A 28 -9.13 4.39 -15.64
C ARG A 28 -8.78 5.76 -15.10
N ASP A 29 -9.46 6.78 -15.61
CA ASP A 29 -9.31 8.19 -15.26
C ASP A 29 -8.73 8.33 -13.84
N ALA A 30 -7.56 8.94 -13.68
CA ALA A 30 -7.05 9.30 -12.36
C ALA A 30 -7.98 10.30 -11.63
N ARG A 31 -9.01 10.83 -12.33
CA ARG A 31 -10.16 11.55 -11.75
C ARG A 31 -11.10 10.65 -10.96
N THR A 32 -11.12 9.36 -11.26
CA THR A 32 -11.76 8.33 -10.46
C THR A 32 -10.72 7.79 -9.48
N GLY A 33 -10.54 8.51 -8.37
CA GLY A 33 -9.67 8.06 -7.29
C GLY A 33 -10.00 6.61 -6.89
N ALA A 34 -8.99 5.87 -6.42
CA ALA A 34 -9.20 4.53 -5.90
C ALA A 34 -10.29 4.57 -4.82
N VAL A 35 -11.44 3.97 -5.10
CA VAL A 35 -12.49 3.80 -4.11
C VAL A 35 -11.98 2.75 -3.14
N ALA A 36 -11.63 3.17 -1.92
CA ALA A 36 -11.25 2.24 -0.87
C ALA A 36 -12.38 1.21 -0.71
N ALA A 37 -12.04 -0.08 -0.76
CA ALA A 37 -12.98 -1.13 -0.46
C ALA A 37 -13.45 -0.96 1.00
N MET A 38 -14.66 -0.40 1.16
CA MET A 38 -15.21 -0.09 2.47
C MET A 38 -15.70 -1.40 3.08
N SER A 39 -15.07 -1.86 4.16
CA SER A 39 -15.59 -3.02 4.89
C SER A 39 -16.91 -2.65 5.57
N SER A 40 -17.79 -3.64 5.81
CA SER A 40 -19.04 -3.44 6.54
C SER A 40 -18.82 -2.88 7.96
N CYS A 41 -17.61 -3.01 8.53
CA CYS A 41 -17.23 -2.37 9.78
C CYS A 41 -16.93 -0.88 9.65
N ALA A 42 -16.53 -0.40 8.47
CA ALA A 42 -16.13 0.99 8.26
C ALA A 42 -17.31 1.97 8.32
N THR A 43 -18.55 1.49 8.21
CA THR A 43 -19.77 2.29 8.44
C THR A 43 -20.15 2.42 9.91
N LYS A 44 -19.52 1.66 10.82
CA LYS A 44 -19.76 1.72 12.27
C LYS A 44 -18.86 2.75 12.94
N THR A 45 -19.27 3.25 14.10
CA THR A 45 -18.50 4.19 14.92
C THR A 45 -18.33 3.68 16.36
N GLY A 46 -17.40 4.28 17.11
CA GLY A 46 -17.19 3.99 18.53
C GLY A 46 -16.81 2.53 18.84
N PRO A 47 -17.19 2.01 20.02
CA PRO A 47 -16.88 0.63 20.42
C PRO A 47 -17.42 -0.44 19.46
N ALA A 48 -18.56 -0.18 18.81
CA ALA A 48 -19.14 -1.10 17.83
C ALA A 48 -18.25 -1.32 16.59
N ARG A 49 -17.49 -0.29 16.18
CA ARG A 49 -16.47 -0.43 15.13
C ARG A 49 -15.35 -1.36 15.57
N GLN A 50 -14.87 -1.18 16.80
CA GLN A 50 -13.75 -1.96 17.34
C GLN A 50 -14.09 -3.44 17.47
N MET A 51 -15.27 -3.77 17.99
CA MET A 51 -15.74 -5.16 18.08
C MET A 51 -15.90 -5.81 16.71
N CYS A 52 -16.37 -5.04 15.71
CA CYS A 52 -16.53 -5.53 14.35
C CYS A 52 -15.19 -5.95 13.74
N TYR A 53 -14.14 -5.14 13.88
CA TYR A 53 -12.81 -5.51 13.40
C TYR A 53 -12.16 -6.63 14.21
N ALA A 54 -12.34 -6.65 15.53
CA ALA A 54 -11.80 -7.70 16.39
C ALA A 54 -12.33 -9.09 16.00
N GLN A 55 -13.59 -9.18 15.56
CA GLN A 55 -14.17 -10.44 15.13
C GLN A 55 -13.49 -11.05 13.89
N TYR A 56 -12.93 -10.24 13.00
CA TYR A 56 -12.15 -10.72 11.85
C TYR A 56 -10.71 -11.14 12.21
N GLY A 57 -10.21 -10.77 13.39
CA GLY A 57 -8.87 -11.16 13.88
C GLY A 57 -8.86 -12.42 14.75
N ILE A 58 -10.03 -12.89 15.21
CA ILE A 58 -10.18 -14.09 16.07
C ILE A 58 -10.42 -15.37 15.23
N ALA A 59 -10.74 -15.24 13.94
CA ALA A 59 -11.04 -16.36 13.04
C ALA A 59 -9.86 -16.78 12.13
N GLY A 60 -8.63 -16.39 12.48
CA GLY A 60 -7.39 -16.71 11.76
C GLY A 60 -6.54 -17.71 12.50
#